data_AF-A0A2N6IH04-F1
#
_entry.id   AF-A0A2N6IH04-F1
#
_cell.length_a   1.000
_cell.length_b   1.000
_cell.length_c   1.000
_cell.angle_alpha   90.00
_cell.angle_beta   90.00
_cell.angle_gamma   90.00
#
_symmetry.space_group_name_H-M   'P 1'
#
loop_
_entity.id
_entity.type
_entity.pdbx_description
1 polymer ?
#
loop_
_entity_poly.entity_id
_entity_poly.type
_entity_poly.pdbx_seq_one_letter_code
_entity_poly.pdbx_strand_id
1 'polypeptide(L)'
;MKYVILLLFALIFSPQVAAAPCNRDAAQDVQFGIREFASWRIEGDHLAVHWTYAIEKLPEAKRLKMITAYADMDACLRGSAFEIMFYRKGKLMGIASPVSGVRLVK
;
A
#
# COMPACT_ATOMS: atom_id res chain seq x y z
N MET A 1 40.73 38.13 6.65
CA MET A 1 39.26 38.13 6.56
C MET A 1 38.83 37.41 5.29
N LYS A 2 37.83 36.52 5.42
CA LYS A 2 36.86 36.10 4.40
C LYS A 2 37.39 35.33 3.17
N TYR A 3 37.31 34.00 3.24
CA TYR A 3 36.65 33.23 2.17
C TYR A 3 35.65 32.29 2.83
N VAL A 4 34.40 32.77 2.85
CA VAL A 4 33.24 32.11 3.41
C VAL A 4 32.82 30.98 2.45
N ILE A 5 32.62 29.81 3.06
CA ILE A 5 32.10 28.58 2.50
C ILE A 5 30.80 28.85 1.72
N LEU A 6 30.78 28.50 0.44
CA LEU A 6 29.59 28.49 -0.42
C LEU A 6 29.37 27.06 -0.93
N LEU A 7 29.00 26.18 0.00
CA LEU A 7 28.35 24.90 -0.30
C LEU A 7 26.86 25.08 0.00
N LEU A 8 26.11 25.56 -1.00
CA LEU A 8 24.66 25.70 -0.87
C LEU A 8 23.95 25.01 -2.02
N PHE A 9 23.33 23.89 -1.65
CA PHE A 9 21.98 23.51 -2.06
C PHE A 9 21.79 23.14 -3.54
N ALA A 10 22.39 22.01 -3.94
CA ALA A 10 21.73 21.13 -4.92
C ALA A 10 20.58 20.40 -4.21
N LEU A 11 19.47 21.10 -3.96
CA LEU A 11 18.20 20.47 -3.57
C LEU A 11 17.73 19.62 -4.73
N ILE A 12 18.04 18.33 -4.58
CA ILE A 12 17.35 17.14 -5.04
C ILE A 12 15.87 17.44 -5.34
N PHE A 13 15.60 17.92 -6.56
CA PHE A 13 14.26 17.99 -7.12
C PHE A 13 13.95 16.57 -7.59
N SER A 14 13.57 15.71 -6.65
CA SER A 14 13.02 14.40 -7.00
C SER A 14 11.76 14.63 -7.81
N PRO A 15 11.65 14.11 -9.06
CA PRO A 15 10.41 14.18 -9.79
C PRO A 15 9.35 13.44 -8.97
N GLN A 16 8.36 14.20 -8.49
CA GLN A 16 7.18 13.61 -7.89
C GLN A 16 6.50 12.82 -9.02
N VAL A 17 6.63 11.51 -8.98
CA VAL A 17 5.81 10.61 -9.81
C VAL A 17 4.38 10.94 -9.43
N ALA A 18 3.72 11.74 -10.26
CA ALA A 18 2.33 12.09 -10.08
C ALA A 18 1.55 10.79 -10.22
N ALA A 19 1.24 10.17 -9.08
CA ALA A 19 0.26 9.11 -9.01
C ALA A 19 -1.00 9.64 -9.70
N ALA A 20 -1.61 8.83 -10.57
CA ALA A 20 -2.84 9.20 -11.25
C ALA A 20 -3.83 9.75 -10.20
N PRO A 21 -4.56 10.83 -10.50
CA PRO A 21 -5.48 11.41 -9.54
C PRO A 21 -6.46 10.33 -9.05
N CYS A 22 -6.54 10.18 -7.72
CA CYS A 22 -7.39 9.20 -7.07
C CYS A 22 -8.85 9.37 -7.50
N ASN A 23 -9.39 8.38 -8.20
CA ASN A 23 -10.82 8.28 -8.48
C ASN A 23 -11.50 7.60 -7.29
N ARG A 24 -12.14 8.42 -6.44
CA ARG A 24 -12.77 7.94 -5.20
C ARG A 24 -13.94 6.99 -5.45
N ASP A 25 -14.72 7.21 -6.51
CA ASP A 25 -15.86 6.34 -6.84
C ASP A 25 -15.37 4.94 -7.22
N ALA A 26 -14.35 4.86 -8.09
CA ALA A 26 -13.73 3.58 -8.44
C ALA A 26 -13.08 2.90 -7.24
N ALA A 27 -12.47 3.66 -6.32
CA ALA A 27 -11.90 3.11 -5.10
C ALA A 27 -12.97 2.57 -4.15
N GLN A 28 -14.13 3.23 -4.06
CA GLN A 28 -15.29 2.72 -3.32
C GLN A 28 -15.81 1.42 -3.92
N ASP A 29 -15.94 1.33 -5.25
CA ASP A 29 -16.36 0.10 -5.93
C ASP A 29 -15.42 -1.08 -5.60
N VAL A 30 -14.11 -0.83 -5.63
CA VAL A 30 -13.10 -1.83 -5.21
C VAL A 30 -13.27 -2.20 -3.73
N GLN A 31 -13.47 -1.21 -2.85
CA GLN A 31 -13.70 -1.47 -1.42
C GLN A 31 -14.97 -2.29 -1.18
N PHE A 32 -16.03 -2.06 -1.93
CA PHE A 32 -17.26 -2.85 -1.82
C PHE A 32 -17.05 -4.27 -2.34
N GLY A 33 -16.48 -4.42 -3.53
CA GLY A 33 -16.23 -5.73 -4.12
C GLY A 33 -15.31 -6.59 -3.26
N ILE A 34 -14.30 -6.01 -2.59
CA ILE A 34 -13.35 -6.79 -1.80
C ILE A 34 -13.93 -7.34 -0.50
N ARG A 35 -15.06 -6.81 0.00
CA ARG A 35 -15.73 -7.32 1.22
C ARG A 35 -16.16 -8.77 1.10
N GLU A 36 -16.45 -9.23 -0.11
CA GLU A 36 -16.81 -10.63 -0.36
C GLU A 36 -15.58 -11.55 -0.24
N PHE A 37 -14.38 -11.01 -0.46
CA PHE A 37 -13.14 -11.79 -0.58
C PHE A 37 -12.19 -11.60 0.60
N ALA A 38 -12.40 -10.58 1.42
CA ALA A 38 -11.60 -10.28 2.59
C ALA A 38 -12.39 -9.54 3.67
N SER A 39 -12.01 -9.77 4.92
CA SER A 39 -12.38 -8.90 6.04
C SER A 39 -11.19 -8.05 6.44
N TRP A 40 -11.44 -6.91 7.09
CA TRP A 40 -10.37 -6.07 7.60
C TRP A 40 -10.74 -5.40 8.90
N ARG A 41 -9.72 -5.07 9.69
CA ARG A 41 -9.84 -4.33 10.95
C ARG A 41 -8.53 -3.65 11.30
N ILE A 42 -8.60 -2.58 12.07
CA ILE A 42 -7.41 -1.94 12.62
C ILE A 42 -6.91 -2.80 13.80
N GLU A 43 -5.63 -3.18 13.76
CA GLU A 43 -4.95 -3.92 14.83
C GLU A 43 -3.73 -3.11 15.29
N GLY A 44 -3.88 -2.37 16.38
CA GLY A 44 -2.82 -1.49 16.86
C GLY A 44 -2.50 -0.38 15.86
N ASP A 45 -1.32 -0.49 15.23
CA ASP A 45 -0.74 0.51 14.33
C ASP A 45 -0.93 0.23 12.83
N HIS A 46 -1.56 -0.89 12.46
CA HIS A 46 -1.74 -1.28 11.07
C HIS A 46 -3.17 -1.74 10.78
N LEU A 47 -3.51 -1.77 9.49
CA LEU A 47 -4.73 -2.38 8.99
C LEU A 47 -4.46 -3.85 8.70
N ALA A 48 -5.12 -4.76 9.42
CA ALA A 48 -5.07 -6.18 9.13
C ALA A 48 -6.16 -6.54 8.11
N VAL A 49 -5.77 -7.12 6.98
CA VAL A 49 -6.66 -7.63 5.93
C VAL A 49 -6.56 -9.15 5.91
N HIS A 50 -7.68 -9.83 6.11
CA HIS A 50 -7.75 -11.29 6.14
C HIS A 50 -8.47 -11.80 4.90
N TRP A 51 -7.74 -12.47 4.01
CA TRP A 51 -8.31 -13.08 2.81
C TRP A 51 -9.19 -14.28 3.16
N THR A 52 -10.37 -14.37 2.56
CA THR A 52 -11.26 -15.53 2.68
C THR A 52 -10.79 -16.67 1.76
N TYR A 53 -10.37 -16.31 0.53
CA TYR A 53 -10.01 -17.27 -0.52
C TYR A 53 -8.53 -17.69 -0.50
N ALA A 54 -8.24 -18.80 -1.18
CA ALA A 54 -6.90 -19.36 -1.33
C ALA A 54 -5.98 -18.57 -2.24
N ILE A 55 -5.72 -17.31 -1.87
CA ILE A 55 -4.86 -16.39 -2.60
C ILE A 55 -3.45 -16.94 -2.76
N GLU A 56 -2.97 -17.75 -1.82
CA GLU A 56 -1.64 -18.40 -1.86
C GLU A 56 -1.45 -19.33 -3.06
N LYS A 57 -2.55 -19.80 -3.67
CA LYS A 57 -2.52 -20.62 -4.89
C LYS A 57 -2.40 -19.79 -6.17
N LEU A 58 -2.57 -18.47 -6.09
CA LEU A 58 -2.43 -17.58 -7.24
C LEU A 58 -0.94 -17.33 -7.54
N PRO A 59 -0.59 -17.10 -8.81
CA PRO A 59 0.75 -16.68 -9.20
C PRO A 59 1.21 -15.48 -8.39
N GLU A 60 2.50 -15.42 -8.08
CA GLU A 60 3.09 -14.35 -7.25
C GLU A 60 2.75 -12.95 -7.78
N ALA A 61 2.91 -12.73 -9.09
CA ALA A 61 2.57 -11.47 -9.74
C ALA A 61 1.09 -11.07 -9.54
N LYS A 62 0.17 -12.04 -9.54
CA LYS A 62 -1.25 -11.79 -9.31
C LYS A 62 -1.53 -11.43 -7.86
N ARG A 63 -0.89 -12.12 -6.90
CA ARG A 63 -0.98 -11.77 -5.48
C ARG A 63 -0.45 -10.37 -5.22
N LEU A 64 0.72 -10.03 -5.78
CA LEU A 64 1.31 -8.71 -5.66
C LEU A 64 0.37 -7.63 -6.21
N LYS A 65 -0.17 -7.84 -7.41
CA LYS A 65 -1.16 -6.93 -8.01
C LYS A 65 -2.37 -6.72 -7.11
N MET A 66 -2.88 -7.77 -6.46
CA MET A 66 -4.03 -7.66 -5.55
C MET A 66 -3.71 -6.83 -4.30
N ILE A 67 -2.57 -7.06 -3.65
CA ILE A 67 -2.21 -6.29 -2.45
C ILE A 67 -1.87 -4.83 -2.78
N THR A 68 -1.26 -4.57 -3.94
CA THR A 68 -1.05 -3.20 -4.45
C THR A 68 -2.37 -2.52 -4.71
N ALA A 69 -3.30 -3.15 -5.44
CA ALA A 69 -4.61 -2.56 -5.71
C ALA A 69 -5.40 -2.25 -4.44
N TYR A 70 -5.30 -3.11 -3.42
CA TYR A 70 -5.89 -2.83 -2.11
C TYR A 70 -5.23 -1.61 -1.44
N ALA A 71 -3.90 -1.56 -1.41
CA ALA A 71 -3.18 -0.45 -0.79
C ALA A 71 -3.48 0.89 -1.49
N ASP A 72 -3.54 0.91 -2.82
CA ASP A 72 -3.88 2.09 -3.61
C ASP A 72 -5.32 2.54 -3.34
N MET A 73 -6.25 1.60 -3.22
CA MET A 73 -7.64 1.87 -2.85
C MET A 73 -7.74 2.46 -1.43
N ASP A 74 -7.09 1.87 -0.44
CA ASP A 74 -7.13 2.37 0.94
C ASP A 74 -6.51 3.77 1.02
N ALA A 75 -5.35 3.97 0.37
CA ALA A 75 -4.70 5.28 0.32
C ALA A 75 -5.58 6.33 -0.36
N CYS A 76 -6.26 5.97 -1.46
CA CYS A 76 -7.19 6.84 -2.16
C CYS A 76 -8.39 7.23 -1.29
N LEU A 77 -8.99 6.28 -0.56
CA LEU A 77 -10.14 6.56 0.30
C LEU A 77 -9.77 7.32 1.57
N ARG A 78 -8.66 6.93 2.22
CA ARG A 78 -8.12 7.50 3.46
C ARG A 78 -7.42 8.85 3.25
N GLY A 79 -6.95 9.13 2.04
CA GLY A 79 -6.18 10.32 1.69
C GLY A 79 -4.68 10.22 2.03
N SER A 80 -4.21 9.08 2.52
CA SER A 80 -2.79 8.82 2.80
C SER A 80 -2.51 7.32 2.83
N ALA A 81 -1.27 6.93 2.49
CA ALA A 81 -0.83 5.55 2.62
C ALA A 81 -0.74 5.14 4.10
N PHE A 82 -1.15 3.92 4.41
CA PHE A 82 -1.16 3.36 5.76
C PHE A 82 -0.49 1.99 5.77
N GLU A 83 -0.01 1.53 6.93
CA GLU A 83 0.57 0.19 7.04
C GLU A 83 -0.56 -0.85 6.94
N ILE A 84 -0.44 -1.80 6.01
CA ILE A 84 -1.43 -2.86 5.78
C ILE A 84 -0.73 -4.21 5.79
N MET A 85 -1.20 -5.10 6.66
CA MET A 85 -0.74 -6.48 6.74
C MET A 85 -1.80 -7.42 6.21
N PHE A 86 -1.41 -8.30 5.28
CA PHE A 86 -2.30 -9.21 4.58
C PHE A 86 -2.12 -10.64 5.08
N TYR A 87 -3.19 -11.22 5.61
CA TYR A 87 -3.18 -12.53 6.25
C TYR A 87 -4.07 -13.53 5.52
N ARG A 88 -3.72 -14.81 5.66
CA ARG A 88 -4.60 -15.93 5.34
C ARG A 88 -4.48 -17.01 6.38
N LYS A 89 -5.61 -17.45 6.95
CA LYS A 89 -5.65 -18.46 8.02
C LYS A 89 -4.64 -18.18 9.15
N GLY A 90 -4.51 -16.91 9.54
CA GLY A 90 -3.57 -16.45 10.56
C GLY A 90 -2.11 -16.31 10.12
N LYS A 91 -1.71 -16.76 8.92
CA LYS A 91 -0.36 -16.55 8.39
C LYS A 91 -0.26 -15.20 7.68
N LEU A 92 0.78 -14.43 7.99
CA LEU A 92 1.14 -13.21 7.25
C LEU A 92 1.66 -13.60 5.85
N MET A 93 1.06 -13.01 4.82
CA MET A 93 1.31 -13.34 3.41
C MET A 93 1.85 -12.16 2.61
N GLY A 94 1.62 -10.93 3.07
CA GLY A 94 2.06 -9.71 2.39
C GLY A 94 1.97 -8.49 3.27
N ILE A 95 2.71 -7.46 2.90
CA ILE A 95 2.76 -6.17 3.57
C ILE A 95 2.70 -5.08 2.50
N ALA A 96 1.87 -4.06 2.73
CA ALA A 96 1.98 -2.78 2.06
C ALA A 96 2.38 -1.75 3.11
N SER A 97 3.56 -1.16 2.93
CA SER A 97 4.10 -0.14 3.83
C SER A 97 4.30 1.17 3.09
N PRO A 98 3.94 2.32 3.68
CA PRO A 98 4.31 3.63 3.14
C PRO A 98 5.82 3.82 3.03
N VAL A 99 6.60 3.10 3.83
CA VAL A 99 8.06 3.25 3.92
C VAL A 99 8.78 2.22 3.04
N SER A 100 8.39 0.94 3.12
CA SER A 100 9.09 -0.14 2.40
C SER A 100 8.42 -0.57 1.10
N GLY A 101 7.30 0.06 0.72
CA GLY A 101 6.50 -0.35 -0.43
C GLY A 101 5.74 -1.65 -0.20
N VAL A 102 5.35 -2.30 -1.30
CA VAL A 102 4.49 -3.49 -1.31
C VAL A 102 5.30 -4.75 -1.57
N ARG A 103 5.14 -5.78 -0.73
CA ARG A 103 5.85 -7.06 -0.86
C ARG A 103 5.05 -8.24 -0.34
N LEU A 104 5.37 -9.44 -0.84
CA LEU A 104 4.88 -10.70 -0.30
C LEU A 104 5.85 -11.25 0.75
N VAL A 105 5.30 -12.02 1.69
CA VAL A 105 6.06 -12.76 2.71
C VAL A 105 6.12 -14.22 2.27
N LYS A 106 7.34 -14.80 2.27
CA LYS A 106 7.58 -16.20 1.92
C LYS A 106 7.23 -17.11 3.11
#